data_AF-A0A7K0YQT8-F1
#
_entry.id   AF-A0A7K0YQT8-F1
#
_cell.length_a   1.000
_cell.length_b   1.000
_cell.length_c   1.000
_cell.angle_alpha   90.00
_cell.angle_beta   90.00
_cell.angle_gamma   90.00
#
_symmetry.space_group_name_H-M   'P 1'
#
loop_
_entity.id
_entity.type
_entity.pdbx_description
1 polymer ?
#
loop_
_entity_poly.entity_id
_entity_poly.type
_entity_poly.pdbx_seq_one_letter_code
_entity_poly.pdbx_strand_id
1 'polypeptide(L)'
;GQRMLFSATLAGGVDAIVSRYLNNPVSHAAEIEAPVLLDHSVLVVDDANRLEAVAELARSERVVIFTRTKHRAKQLAVKLKTFGINAVDMHGNLSQAARERNLAAFSSGAASALVATDIAARGIHVDDVPLVVHADPPIEHKAYTHRSGRTARAGAAGRVVTVASPAQVSEVRQLLSKAGVTATWTGIEVSSVSTRPSGRGGVRADGRQGSRPGARNGTARGNGGRPRR
;
A
#
# COMPACT_ATOMS: atom_id res chain seq x y z
N GLY A 1 -42.65 -0.62 -16.02
CA GLY A 1 -41.76 -0.96 -14.88
C GLY A 1 -40.77 0.16 -14.69
N GLN A 2 -40.68 0.71 -13.49
CA GLN A 2 -39.74 1.78 -13.13
C GLN A 2 -38.33 1.19 -12.99
N ARG A 3 -37.32 1.88 -13.53
CA ARG A 3 -35.91 1.45 -13.49
C ARG A 3 -35.12 2.51 -12.73
N MET A 4 -34.35 2.09 -11.73
CA MET A 4 -33.52 2.96 -10.90
C MET A 4 -32.08 2.43 -10.93
N LEU A 5 -31.11 3.31 -11.10
CA LEU A 5 -29.68 2.98 -11.09
C LEU A 5 -29.02 3.71 -9.92
N PHE A 6 -28.39 2.96 -9.03
CA PHE A 6 -27.59 3.49 -7.93
C PHE A 6 -26.13 3.19 -8.21
N SER A 7 -25.29 4.22 -8.26
CA SER A 7 -23.84 4.07 -8.43
C SER A 7 -23.09 4.85 -7.36
N ALA A 8 -22.06 4.23 -6.79
CA ALA A 8 -21.17 4.89 -5.83
C ALA A 8 -20.14 5.80 -6.51
N THR A 9 -19.89 5.62 -7.81
CA THR A 9 -18.97 6.43 -8.61
C THR A 9 -19.50 6.60 -10.05
N LEU A 10 -19.36 7.80 -10.62
CA LEU A 10 -19.78 8.13 -11.99
C LEU A 10 -18.60 8.20 -12.96
N ALA A 11 -17.60 7.33 -12.81
CA ALA A 11 -16.43 7.32 -13.68
C ALA A 11 -16.51 6.21 -14.74
N GLY A 12 -16.31 6.60 -16.01
CA GLY A 12 -15.80 5.72 -17.07
C GLY A 12 -16.69 4.59 -17.56
N GLY A 13 -17.93 4.89 -17.96
CA GLY A 13 -18.77 3.95 -18.76
C GLY A 13 -20.20 3.75 -18.27
N VAL A 14 -20.57 4.32 -17.12
CA VAL A 14 -21.94 4.22 -16.57
C VAL A 14 -22.96 4.98 -17.44
N ASP A 15 -22.54 6.05 -18.11
CA ASP A 15 -23.40 6.84 -19.00
C ASP A 15 -23.96 6.04 -20.18
N ALA A 16 -23.18 5.08 -20.69
CA ALA A 16 -23.62 4.18 -21.76
C ALA A 16 -24.71 3.21 -21.28
N ILE A 17 -24.70 2.84 -19.99
CA ILE A 17 -25.70 1.96 -19.37
C ILE A 17 -26.96 2.78 -19.05
N VAL A 18 -26.79 4.00 -18.52
CA VAL A 18 -27.89 4.93 -18.25
C VAL A 18 -28.68 5.23 -19.52
N SER A 19 -27.99 5.64 -20.59
CA SER A 19 -28.63 5.96 -21.88
C SER A 19 -29.31 4.77 -22.55
N ARG A 20 -28.77 3.56 -22.39
CA ARG A 20 -29.32 2.35 -23.03
C ARG A 20 -30.53 1.78 -22.30
N TYR A 21 -30.60 1.95 -20.97
CA TYR A 21 -31.59 1.24 -20.14
C TYR A 21 -32.54 2.15 -19.36
N LEU A 22 -32.28 3.45 -19.22
CA LEU A 22 -33.18 4.40 -18.55
C LEU A 22 -33.84 5.32 -19.56
N ASN A 23 -35.15 5.54 -19.40
CA ASN A 23 -35.93 6.42 -20.26
C ASN A 23 -36.27 7.69 -19.45
N ASN A 24 -35.73 8.84 -19.87
CA ASN A 24 -35.86 10.15 -19.19
C ASN A 24 -35.51 10.13 -17.68
N PRO A 25 -34.27 9.76 -17.29
CA PRO A 25 -33.89 9.66 -15.88
C PRO A 25 -33.83 11.03 -15.19
N VAL A 26 -34.38 11.13 -13.98
CA VAL A 26 -34.13 12.26 -13.07
C VAL A 26 -32.86 11.96 -12.28
N SER A 27 -31.79 12.73 -12.52
CA SER A 27 -30.53 12.58 -11.82
C SER A 27 -30.54 13.34 -10.49
N HIS A 28 -30.23 12.67 -9.39
CA HIS A 28 -29.96 13.31 -8.10
C HIS A 28 -28.54 12.94 -7.67
N ALA A 29 -27.61 13.89 -7.80
CA ALA A 29 -26.25 13.76 -7.33
C ALA A 29 -26.16 14.43 -5.96
N ALA A 30 -25.86 13.65 -4.92
CA ALA A 30 -25.45 14.23 -3.65
C ALA A 30 -23.98 14.65 -3.78
N GLU A 31 -23.75 15.91 -4.15
CA GLU A 31 -22.43 16.53 -4.08
C GLU A 31 -22.04 16.66 -2.60
N ILE A 32 -21.30 15.69 -2.07
CA ILE A 32 -20.64 15.83 -0.78
C ILE A 32 -19.25 16.42 -1.04
N GLU A 33 -19.20 17.68 -1.46
CA GLU A 33 -17.97 18.48 -1.45
C GLU A 33 -17.82 19.17 -0.08
N ALA A 34 -17.70 18.38 0.98
CA ALA A 34 -17.04 18.87 2.17
C ALA A 34 -15.54 18.58 1.98
N PRO A 35 -14.63 19.58 2.11
CA PRO A 35 -13.20 19.29 2.11
C PRO A 35 -12.94 18.34 3.27
N VAL A 36 -12.66 17.08 2.94
CA VAL A 36 -12.24 16.10 3.92
C VAL A 36 -10.91 16.61 4.46
N LEU A 37 -10.89 17.12 5.68
CA LEU A 37 -9.69 17.62 6.37
C LEU A 37 -8.84 16.42 6.79
N LEU A 38 -8.28 15.74 5.79
CA LEU A 38 -7.35 14.64 5.91
C LEU A 38 -5.94 15.21 5.96
N ASP A 39 -5.33 15.18 7.13
CA ASP A 39 -3.91 15.51 7.29
C ASP A 39 -3.06 14.27 7.01
N HIS A 40 -2.30 14.32 5.92
CA HIS A 40 -1.41 13.25 5.52
C HIS A 40 0.03 13.60 5.93
N SER A 41 0.69 12.65 6.60
CA SER A 41 2.10 12.75 6.94
C SER A 41 2.85 11.45 6.63
N VAL A 42 4.14 11.59 6.39
CA VAL A 42 5.09 10.49 6.19
C VAL A 42 6.15 10.59 7.26
N LEU A 43 6.27 9.53 8.05
CA LEU A 43 7.30 9.36 9.04
C LEU A 43 8.36 8.42 8.49
N VAL A 44 9.54 8.97 8.19
CA VAL A 44 10.70 8.21 7.72
C VAL A 44 11.51 7.76 8.93
N VAL A 45 11.59 6.46 9.16
CA VAL A 45 12.30 5.85 10.29
C VAL A 45 13.02 4.58 9.85
N ASP A 46 14.16 4.30 10.46
CA ASP A 46 14.83 3.03 10.28
C ASP A 46 13.98 1.87 10.80
N ASP A 47 14.17 0.68 10.22
CA ASP A 47 13.36 -0.50 10.57
C ASP A 47 13.51 -0.93 12.03
N ALA A 48 14.63 -0.58 12.67
CA ALA A 48 14.86 -0.79 14.11
C ALA A 48 13.89 0.05 14.96
N ASN A 49 13.61 1.29 14.56
CA ASN A 49 12.79 2.24 15.30
C ASN A 49 11.31 2.20 14.89
N ARG A 50 10.98 1.46 13.81
CA ARG A 50 9.62 1.38 13.26
C ARG A 50 8.59 0.93 14.31
N LEU A 51 8.94 -0.03 15.16
CA LEU A 51 8.01 -0.54 16.17
C LEU A 51 7.68 0.53 17.22
N GLU A 52 8.70 1.24 17.69
CA GLU A 52 8.56 2.30 18.69
C GLU A 52 7.74 3.46 18.13
N ALA A 53 8.04 3.91 16.90
CA ALA A 53 7.29 4.95 16.21
C ALA A 53 5.79 4.59 16.07
N VAL A 54 5.48 3.35 15.67
CA VAL A 54 4.08 2.90 15.57
C VAL A 54 3.42 2.82 16.96
N ALA A 55 4.17 2.43 18.00
CA ALA A 55 3.66 2.38 19.36
C ALA A 55 3.33 3.78 19.90
N GLU A 56 4.17 4.78 19.63
CA GLU A 56 3.91 6.17 20.02
C GLU A 56 2.62 6.71 19.37
N LEU A 57 2.47 6.48 18.07
CA LEU A 57 1.25 6.85 17.34
C LEU A 57 0.02 6.17 17.95
N ALA A 58 0.10 4.87 18.25
CA ALA A 58 -1.00 4.09 18.82
C ALA A 58 -1.29 4.39 20.31
N ARG A 59 -0.37 5.07 21.01
CA ARG A 59 -0.59 5.56 22.38
C ARG A 59 -1.35 6.88 22.39
N SER A 60 -1.19 7.70 21.36
CA SER A 60 -1.78 9.05 21.32
C SER A 60 -3.31 9.05 21.18
N GLU A 61 -3.86 8.15 20.38
CA GLU A 61 -5.29 8.09 20.08
C GLU A 61 -5.68 6.73 19.51
N ARG A 62 -7.00 6.50 19.36
CA ARG A 62 -7.53 5.26 18.79
C ARG A 62 -7.14 5.15 17.31
N VAL A 63 -6.54 4.02 16.92
CA VAL A 63 -5.88 3.90 15.62
C VAL A 63 -6.21 2.61 14.88
N VAL A 64 -6.30 2.72 13.55
CA VAL A 64 -6.26 1.55 12.64
C VAL A 64 -4.90 1.50 11.96
N ILE A 65 -4.21 0.39 12.10
CA ILE A 65 -2.86 0.18 11.61
C ILE A 65 -2.91 -0.84 10.47
N PHE A 66 -2.56 -0.43 9.25
CA PHE A 66 -2.48 -1.31 8.10
C PHE A 66 -1.08 -1.88 7.93
N THR A 67 -1.01 -3.20 7.75
CA THR A 67 0.21 -3.94 7.44
C THR A 67 0.05 -4.74 6.16
N ARG A 68 1.18 -5.08 5.53
CA ARG A 68 1.17 -5.80 4.25
C ARG A 68 0.69 -7.24 4.36
N THR A 69 0.98 -7.92 5.46
CA THR A 69 0.74 -9.36 5.59
C THR A 69 0.07 -9.72 6.92
N LYS A 70 -0.71 -10.81 6.90
CA LYS A 70 -1.42 -11.32 8.08
C LYS A 70 -0.46 -11.66 9.23
N HIS A 71 0.73 -12.16 8.91
CA HIS A 71 1.75 -12.48 9.90
C HIS A 71 2.27 -11.21 10.58
N ARG A 72 2.52 -10.14 9.82
CA ARG A 72 2.90 -8.84 10.38
C ARG A 72 1.79 -8.26 11.23
N ALA A 73 0.52 -8.36 10.81
CA ALA A 73 -0.62 -7.89 11.60
C ALA A 73 -0.65 -8.54 12.99
N LYS A 74 -0.61 -9.88 13.03
CA LYS A 74 -0.61 -10.65 14.28
C LYS A 74 0.60 -10.31 15.16
N GLN A 75 1.80 -10.29 14.58
CA GLN A 75 3.03 -10.01 15.33
C GLN A 75 3.07 -8.58 15.86
N LEU A 76 2.63 -7.60 15.08
CA LEU A 76 2.59 -6.21 15.52
C LEU A 76 1.58 -6.01 16.65
N ALA A 77 0.39 -6.61 16.58
CA ALA A 77 -0.57 -6.55 17.68
C ALA A 77 -0.01 -7.13 19.00
N VAL A 78 0.71 -8.27 18.94
CA VAL A 78 1.38 -8.85 20.11
C VAL A 78 2.47 -7.91 20.63
N LYS A 79 3.31 -7.37 19.75
CA LYS A 79 4.37 -6.44 20.15
C LYS A 79 3.82 -5.17 20.79
N LEU A 80 2.77 -4.57 20.24
CA LEU A 80 2.14 -3.37 20.81
C LEU A 80 1.66 -3.58 22.25
N LYS A 81 1.18 -4.78 22.60
CA LYS A 81 0.82 -5.11 23.99
C LYS A 81 2.00 -5.01 24.96
N THR A 82 3.21 -5.33 24.51
CA THR A 82 4.43 -5.17 25.33
C THR A 82 4.77 -3.70 25.60
N PHE A 83 4.25 -2.77 24.80
CA PHE A 83 4.34 -1.31 24.99
C PHE A 83 3.15 -0.74 25.79
N GLY A 84 2.31 -1.60 26.37
CA GLY A 84 1.12 -1.22 27.15
C GLY A 84 -0.09 -0.83 26.29
N ILE A 85 -0.07 -1.09 24.98
CA ILE A 85 -1.15 -0.71 24.06
C ILE A 85 -2.05 -1.91 23.85
N ASN A 86 -3.33 -1.80 24.19
CA ASN A 86 -4.27 -2.88 23.93
C ASN A 86 -4.62 -2.96 22.44
N ALA A 87 -3.87 -3.78 21.72
CA ALA A 87 -4.02 -3.98 20.29
C ALA A 87 -4.68 -5.33 19.95
N VAL A 88 -5.52 -5.34 18.92
CA VAL A 88 -6.13 -6.54 18.34
C VAL A 88 -5.79 -6.65 16.86
N ASP A 89 -5.65 -7.86 16.34
CA ASP A 89 -5.37 -8.11 14.92
C ASP A 89 -6.65 -8.40 14.12
N MET A 90 -6.63 -8.09 12.83
CA MET A 90 -7.73 -8.29 11.89
C MET A 90 -7.20 -8.76 10.53
N HIS A 91 -7.22 -10.07 10.30
CA HIS A 91 -6.68 -10.66 9.07
C HIS A 91 -7.48 -11.88 8.61
N GLY A 92 -7.33 -12.28 7.35
CA GLY A 92 -8.13 -13.36 6.73
C GLY A 92 -7.99 -14.76 7.33
N ASN A 93 -6.96 -15.02 8.15
CA ASN A 93 -6.80 -16.30 8.86
C ASN A 93 -7.58 -16.40 10.19
N LEU A 94 -8.29 -15.34 10.61
CA LEU A 94 -9.11 -15.38 11.82
C LEU A 94 -10.42 -16.11 11.56
N SER A 95 -10.90 -16.88 12.54
CA SER A 95 -12.27 -17.38 12.52
C SER A 95 -13.26 -16.22 12.62
N GLN A 96 -14.48 -16.41 12.12
CA GLN A 96 -15.51 -15.37 12.16
C GLN A 96 -15.77 -14.88 13.60
N ALA A 97 -15.87 -15.80 14.57
CA ALA A 97 -16.03 -15.46 15.99
C ALA A 97 -14.84 -14.63 16.54
N ALA A 98 -13.62 -14.89 16.09
CA ALA A 98 -12.46 -14.09 16.49
C ALA A 98 -12.49 -12.69 15.87
N ARG A 99 -12.93 -12.57 14.60
CA ARG A 99 -13.12 -11.28 13.93
C ARG A 99 -14.15 -10.42 14.66
N GLU A 100 -15.30 -11.00 14.98
CA GLU A 100 -16.38 -10.30 15.71
C GLU A 100 -15.93 -9.85 17.09
N ARG A 101 -15.24 -10.72 17.84
CA ARG A 101 -14.69 -10.37 19.15
C ARG A 101 -13.68 -9.22 19.08
N ASN A 102 -12.73 -9.29 18.15
CA ASN A 102 -11.70 -8.25 18.00
C ASN A 102 -12.32 -6.92 17.54
N LEU A 103 -13.30 -6.98 16.63
CA LEU A 103 -14.04 -5.80 16.19
C LEU A 103 -14.84 -5.18 17.34
N ALA A 104 -15.54 -6.00 18.13
CA ALA A 104 -16.30 -5.53 19.29
C ALA A 104 -15.39 -4.86 20.31
N ALA A 105 -14.22 -5.46 20.60
CA ALA A 105 -13.23 -4.89 21.50
C ALA A 105 -12.70 -3.53 21.00
N PHE A 106 -12.47 -3.38 19.70
CA PHE A 106 -12.03 -2.10 19.13
C PHE A 106 -13.15 -1.05 19.11
N SER A 107 -14.36 -1.46 18.75
CA SER A 107 -15.53 -0.57 18.63
C SER A 107 -15.98 -0.05 19.99
N SER A 108 -15.92 -0.86 21.04
CA SER A 108 -16.21 -0.46 22.43
C SER A 108 -15.12 0.38 23.07
N GLY A 109 -13.95 0.52 22.43
CA GLY A 109 -12.78 1.20 22.99
C GLY A 109 -11.96 0.34 23.95
N ALA A 110 -12.34 -0.91 24.21
CA ALA A 110 -11.54 -1.82 25.03
C ALA A 110 -10.15 -2.03 24.43
N ALA A 111 -10.03 -2.10 23.10
CA ALA A 111 -8.79 -2.04 22.36
C ALA A 111 -8.62 -0.68 21.68
N SER A 112 -7.48 -0.02 21.92
CA SER A 112 -7.16 1.29 21.32
C SER A 112 -6.54 1.17 19.92
N ALA A 113 -6.01 -0.01 19.56
CA ALA A 113 -5.39 -0.24 18.26
C ALA A 113 -5.96 -1.48 17.55
N LEU A 114 -6.29 -1.33 16.26
CA LEU A 114 -6.66 -2.43 15.38
C LEU A 114 -5.62 -2.59 14.28
N VAL A 115 -4.93 -3.73 14.23
CA VAL A 115 -3.91 -4.02 13.22
C VAL A 115 -4.48 -4.91 12.12
N ALA A 116 -4.59 -4.40 10.89
CA ALA A 116 -5.33 -5.05 9.82
C ALA A 116 -4.52 -5.27 8.53
N THR A 117 -5.03 -6.16 7.67
CA THR A 117 -4.65 -6.27 6.25
C THR A 117 -5.81 -5.88 5.33
N ASP A 118 -5.52 -5.60 4.06
CA ASP A 118 -6.49 -5.13 3.04
C ASP A 118 -7.74 -6.02 2.91
N ILE A 119 -7.56 -7.33 3.04
CA ILE A 119 -8.62 -8.31 2.81
C ILE A 119 -9.60 -8.35 3.98
N ALA A 120 -9.12 -8.11 5.20
CA ALA A 120 -9.97 -8.20 6.39
C ALA A 120 -10.78 -6.93 6.67
N ALA A 121 -10.37 -5.79 6.12
CA ALA A 121 -11.10 -4.53 6.18
C ALA A 121 -12.25 -4.43 5.14
N ARG A 122 -12.24 -5.26 4.09
CA ARG A 122 -13.35 -5.34 3.13
C ARG A 122 -14.45 -6.24 3.72
N GLY A 123 -15.49 -5.61 4.26
CA GLY A 123 -16.64 -6.29 4.90
C GLY A 123 -16.73 -6.07 6.41
N ILE A 124 -15.80 -5.32 7.00
CA ILE A 124 -15.93 -4.82 8.37
C ILE A 124 -15.83 -3.29 8.31
N HIS A 125 -16.91 -2.61 8.66
CA HIS A 125 -16.96 -1.16 8.78
C HIS A 125 -16.22 -0.72 10.04
N VAL A 126 -14.89 -0.60 9.92
CA VAL A 126 -14.08 0.13 10.90
C VAL A 126 -13.95 1.54 10.38
N ASP A 127 -15.01 2.29 10.59
CA ASP A 127 -15.14 3.68 10.16
C ASP A 127 -14.99 4.60 11.41
N ASP A 128 -14.83 5.91 11.19
CA ASP A 128 -14.78 6.93 12.25
C ASP A 128 -13.64 6.76 13.27
N VAL A 129 -12.45 6.42 12.78
CA VAL A 129 -11.23 6.42 13.58
C VAL A 129 -10.46 7.73 13.37
N PRO A 130 -9.92 8.36 14.43
CA PRO A 130 -9.26 9.66 14.29
C PRO A 130 -7.87 9.55 13.64
N LEU A 131 -7.23 8.38 13.74
CA LEU A 131 -5.92 8.10 13.14
C LEU A 131 -5.91 6.80 12.32
N VAL A 132 -5.35 6.88 11.12
CA VAL A 132 -4.98 5.72 10.30
C VAL A 132 -3.46 5.70 10.11
N VAL A 133 -2.84 4.56 10.35
CA VAL A 133 -1.39 4.37 10.17
C VAL A 133 -1.15 3.30 9.12
N HIS A 134 -0.42 3.64 8.05
CA HIS A 134 0.17 2.64 7.17
C HIS A 134 1.52 2.23 7.75
N ALA A 135 1.53 1.22 8.62
CA ALA A 135 2.76 0.67 9.19
C ALA A 135 3.65 0.02 8.12
N ASP A 136 3.05 -0.44 7.02
CA ASP A 136 3.75 -0.73 5.76
C ASP A 136 3.09 0.10 4.64
N PRO A 137 3.85 0.85 3.83
CA PRO A 137 3.28 1.61 2.72
C PRO A 137 2.56 0.67 1.73
N PRO A 138 1.34 1.03 1.29
CA PRO A 138 0.63 0.27 0.26
C PRO A 138 1.37 0.38 -1.07
N ILE A 139 1.29 -0.69 -1.87
CA ILE A 139 1.93 -0.74 -3.20
C ILE A 139 1.12 0.08 -4.22
N GLU A 140 -0.20 0.13 -4.06
CA GLU A 140 -1.12 0.78 -4.99
C GLU A 140 -1.78 2.02 -4.38
N HIS A 141 -1.84 3.11 -5.14
CA HIS A 141 -2.49 4.36 -4.74
C HIS A 141 -3.99 4.20 -4.44
N LYS A 142 -4.68 3.28 -5.11
CA LYS A 142 -6.08 2.94 -4.81
C LYS A 142 -6.22 2.33 -3.42
N ALA A 143 -5.30 1.46 -3.03
CA ALA A 143 -5.26 0.89 -1.68
C ALA A 143 -4.98 1.98 -0.64
N TYR A 144 -4.04 2.90 -0.92
CA TYR A 144 -3.79 4.06 -0.07
C TYR A 144 -5.07 4.86 0.20
N THR A 145 -5.77 5.25 -0.85
CA THR A 145 -7.01 6.05 -0.76
C THR A 145 -8.10 5.31 0.02
N HIS A 146 -8.35 4.04 -0.30
CA HIS A 146 -9.37 3.24 0.38
C HIS A 146 -9.09 2.99 1.87
N ARG A 147 -7.82 2.81 2.24
CA ARG A 147 -7.42 2.65 3.64
C ARG A 147 -7.49 3.98 4.40
N SER A 148 -7.08 5.07 3.74
CA SER A 148 -7.11 6.41 4.32
C SER A 148 -8.55 6.91 4.52
N GLY A 149 -9.50 6.50 3.67
CA GLY A 149 -10.94 6.79 3.82
C GLY A 149 -11.64 6.09 5.00
N ARG A 150 -10.89 5.47 5.93
CA ARG A 150 -11.39 4.96 7.22
C ARG A 150 -11.46 6.05 8.29
N THR A 151 -10.83 7.20 8.04
CA THR A 151 -10.94 8.40 8.88
C THR A 151 -11.71 9.51 8.16
N ALA A 152 -11.88 10.64 8.84
CA ALA A 152 -12.45 11.89 8.32
C ALA A 152 -13.84 11.74 7.64
N ARG A 153 -14.72 10.91 8.20
CA ARG A 153 -16.11 10.83 7.76
C ARG A 153 -16.98 11.83 8.54
N ALA A 154 -18.13 12.18 7.95
CA ALA A 154 -19.11 13.10 8.53
C ALA A 154 -18.56 14.52 8.88
N GLY A 155 -17.53 14.98 8.17
CA GLY A 155 -16.96 16.32 8.37
C GLY A 155 -15.95 16.43 9.53
N ALA A 156 -15.61 15.31 10.19
CA ALA A 156 -14.55 15.28 11.19
C ALA A 156 -13.16 15.37 10.53
N ALA A 157 -12.20 16.00 11.22
CA ALA A 157 -10.80 15.93 10.83
C ALA A 157 -10.26 14.51 11.03
N GLY A 158 -9.37 14.06 10.15
CA GLY A 158 -8.74 12.76 10.24
C GLY A 158 -7.28 12.81 9.87
N ARG A 159 -6.47 11.96 10.53
CA ARG A 159 -5.03 11.93 10.33
C ARG A 159 -4.60 10.63 9.70
N VAL A 160 -3.68 10.71 8.75
CA VAL A 160 -3.08 9.55 8.09
C VAL A 160 -1.57 9.65 8.18
N VAL A 161 -0.94 8.68 8.84
CA VAL A 161 0.52 8.60 8.96
C VAL A 161 1.01 7.40 8.16
N THR A 162 1.96 7.63 7.26
CA THR A 162 2.63 6.57 6.50
C THR A 162 4.02 6.35 7.06
N VAL A 163 4.32 5.15 7.56
CA VAL A 163 5.65 4.83 8.09
C VAL A 163 6.48 4.19 6.98
N ALA A 164 7.60 4.83 6.64
CA ALA A 164 8.48 4.41 5.56
C ALA A 164 9.92 4.27 6.05
N SER A 165 10.66 3.30 5.52
CA SER A 165 12.11 3.29 5.68
C SER A 165 12.78 4.25 4.68
N PRO A 166 14.04 4.67 4.91
CA PRO A 166 14.78 5.51 3.96
C PRO A 166 14.79 4.95 2.53
N ALA A 167 14.90 3.63 2.39
CA ALA A 167 14.87 2.93 1.09
C ALA A 167 13.50 3.04 0.37
N GLN A 168 12.41 3.24 1.13
CA GLN A 168 11.04 3.32 0.59
C GLN A 168 10.62 4.74 0.20
N VAL A 169 11.43 5.77 0.49
CA VAL A 169 11.07 7.19 0.26
C VAL A 169 10.66 7.45 -1.19
N SER A 170 11.43 6.96 -2.16
CA SER A 170 11.12 7.15 -3.58
C SER A 170 9.79 6.49 -3.99
N GLU A 171 9.54 5.27 -3.50
CA GLU A 171 8.29 4.54 -3.77
C GLU A 171 7.09 5.29 -3.17
N VAL A 172 7.22 5.76 -1.92
CA VAL A 172 6.15 6.49 -1.22
C VAL A 172 5.87 7.84 -1.90
N ARG A 173 6.87 8.56 -2.40
CA ARG A 173 6.65 9.78 -3.18
C ARG A 173 5.80 9.53 -4.43
N GLN A 174 6.13 8.47 -5.17
CA GLN A 174 5.36 8.09 -6.37
C GLN A 174 3.93 7.64 -6.02
N LEU A 175 3.78 6.89 -4.92
CA LEU A 175 2.50 6.46 -4.40
C LEU A 175 1.59 7.66 -4.09
N LEU A 176 2.09 8.63 -3.33
CA LEU A 176 1.34 9.82 -2.94
C LEU A 176 0.99 10.71 -4.14
N SER A 177 1.95 10.90 -5.06
CA SER A 177 1.70 11.63 -6.30
C SER A 177 0.58 10.98 -7.14
N LYS A 178 0.59 9.65 -7.29
CA LYS A 178 -0.49 8.91 -7.98
C LYS A 178 -1.82 8.93 -7.23
N ALA A 179 -1.79 9.08 -5.90
CA ALA A 179 -2.98 9.24 -5.08
C ALA A 179 -3.52 10.69 -5.10
N GLY A 180 -2.79 11.65 -5.66
CA GLY A 180 -3.16 13.07 -5.61
C GLY A 180 -3.06 13.68 -4.20
N VAL A 181 -2.22 13.10 -3.33
CA VAL A 181 -2.12 13.47 -1.92
C VAL A 181 -0.85 14.28 -1.66
N THR A 182 -0.99 15.42 -0.98
CA THR A 182 0.15 16.16 -0.42
C THR A 182 0.34 15.73 1.03
N ALA A 183 1.58 15.40 1.41
CA ALA A 183 1.89 14.97 2.77
C ALA A 183 3.08 15.74 3.35
N THR A 184 3.04 15.98 4.66
CA THR A 184 4.19 16.49 5.43
C THR A 184 5.19 15.35 5.67
N TRP A 185 6.50 15.63 5.64
CA TRP A 185 7.54 14.61 5.81
C TRP A 185 8.38 14.91 7.03
N THR A 186 8.59 13.90 7.87
CA THR A 186 9.41 13.98 9.09
C THR A 186 10.41 12.83 9.11
N GLY A 187 11.61 13.05 9.66
CA GLY A 187 12.66 12.01 9.79
C GLY A 187 13.54 11.83 8.55
N ILE A 188 13.50 12.78 7.60
CA ILE A 188 14.49 12.84 6.52
C ILE A 188 15.71 13.61 7.05
N GLU A 189 16.70 12.90 7.59
CA GLU A 189 18.07 13.41 7.60
C GLU A 189 18.52 13.45 6.14
N VAL A 190 18.46 14.64 5.53
CA VAL A 190 18.90 14.84 4.14
C VAL A 190 20.42 14.76 4.12
N SER A 191 21.00 13.56 4.13
CA SER A 191 22.34 13.39 3.58
C SER A 191 22.18 13.59 2.08
N SER A 192 22.46 14.81 1.61
CA SER A 192 22.43 15.18 0.20
C SER A 192 23.28 14.20 -0.62
N VAL A 193 22.66 13.19 -1.24
CA VAL A 193 23.32 12.42 -2.27
C VAL A 193 23.44 13.34 -3.47
N SER A 194 24.60 14.00 -3.55
CA SER A 194 25.07 14.72 -4.72
C SER A 194 25.23 13.72 -5.87
N THR A 195 24.19 13.53 -6.68
CA THR A 195 24.32 12.92 -8.00
C THR A 195 25.01 13.92 -8.94
N ARG A 196 26.34 14.00 -8.87
CA ARG A 196 27.10 14.51 -10.02
C ARG A 196 26.98 13.46 -11.13
N PRO A 197 26.52 13.83 -12.34
CA PRO A 197 26.66 12.95 -13.48
C PRO A 197 28.15 12.92 -13.86
N SER A 198 28.81 11.77 -13.68
CA SER A 198 30.15 11.53 -14.19
C SER A 198 30.11 11.39 -15.71
N GLY A 199 30.07 12.53 -16.41
CA GLY A 199 30.39 12.61 -17.82
C GLY A 199 31.88 12.82 -18.02
N ARG A 200 32.59 11.81 -18.55
CA ARG A 200 33.71 11.92 -19.52
C ARG A 200 34.44 10.59 -19.64
N GLY A 201 34.56 10.10 -20.87
CA GLY A 201 35.41 8.97 -21.20
C GLY A 201 35.24 8.45 -22.62
N GLY A 202 35.25 9.35 -23.62
CA GLY A 202 35.40 8.94 -25.01
C GLY A 202 36.83 8.48 -25.26
N VAL A 203 37.01 7.28 -25.82
CA VAL A 203 38.23 6.89 -26.52
C VAL A 203 37.83 6.21 -27.83
N ARG A 204 38.57 6.60 -28.87
CA ARG A 204 38.31 6.46 -30.30
C ARG A 204 38.68 5.07 -30.84
N ALA A 205 38.22 4.87 -32.07
CA ALA A 205 38.50 3.77 -32.97
C ALA A 205 39.99 3.43 -33.13
N ASP A 206 40.27 2.15 -33.38
CA ASP A 206 41.30 1.77 -34.36
C ASP A 206 40.95 0.43 -35.01
N GLY A 207 41.02 0.39 -36.34
CA GLY A 207 40.78 -0.81 -37.14
C GLY A 207 42.08 -1.48 -37.55
N ARG A 208 42.02 -2.79 -37.86
CA ARG A 208 42.89 -3.43 -38.86
C ARG A 208 42.45 -4.87 -39.19
N GLN A 209 42.35 -5.11 -40.50
CA GLN A 209 42.55 -6.36 -41.26
C GLN A 209 43.37 -7.41 -40.50
N GLY A 210 43.09 -8.71 -40.54
CA GLY A 210 42.71 -9.55 -41.67
C GLY A 210 43.72 -10.70 -41.74
N SER A 211 43.25 -11.95 -41.85
CA SER A 211 43.92 -13.11 -42.50
C SER A 211 43.37 -14.46 -41.96
N ARG A 212 42.63 -15.15 -42.83
CA ARG A 212 42.65 -16.62 -43.01
C ARG A 212 43.86 -16.96 -43.90
N PRO A 213 44.37 -18.21 -44.04
CA PRO A 213 43.58 -19.45 -44.17
C PRO A 213 44.21 -20.81 -43.75
N GLY A 214 43.35 -21.84 -43.73
CA GLY A 214 43.65 -23.23 -44.13
C GLY A 214 44.00 -24.22 -43.02
N ALA A 215 43.72 -25.52 -43.08
CA ALA A 215 42.89 -26.36 -43.95
C ALA A 215 42.96 -27.81 -43.41
N ARG A 216 41.89 -28.61 -43.62
CA ARG A 216 41.87 -30.10 -43.75
C ARG A 216 42.19 -30.92 -42.47
N ASN A 217 41.69 -32.14 -42.24
CA ASN A 217 40.72 -33.06 -42.86
C ASN A 217 40.47 -34.19 -41.84
N GLY A 218 39.42 -34.99 -42.03
CA GLY A 218 39.34 -36.36 -41.50
C GLY A 218 38.07 -36.66 -40.68
N THR A 219 36.91 -36.86 -41.30
CA THR A 219 36.31 -38.18 -41.59
C THR A 219 36.58 -39.31 -40.58
N ALA A 220 35.49 -39.79 -39.96
CA ALA A 220 34.97 -41.16 -40.06
C ALA A 220 34.67 -41.89 -38.71
N ARG A 221 33.38 -42.23 -38.59
CA ARG A 221 32.80 -43.55 -38.26
C ARG A 221 32.95 -44.18 -36.87
N GLY A 222 31.83 -44.74 -36.42
CA GLY A 222 31.74 -46.00 -35.65
C GLY A 222 31.24 -45.77 -34.22
N ASN A 223 29.93 -45.88 -33.96
CA ASN A 223 29.19 -47.12 -33.65
C ASN A 223 29.55 -47.73 -32.29
N GLY A 224 28.55 -47.92 -31.41
CA GLY A 224 28.70 -48.82 -30.28
C GLY A 224 27.78 -48.56 -29.08
N GLY A 225 26.60 -49.18 -29.08
CA GLY A 225 26.16 -49.97 -27.92
C GLY A 225 25.58 -49.26 -26.69
N ARG A 226 24.25 -49.19 -26.63
CA ARG A 226 23.46 -49.50 -25.42
C ARG A 226 23.66 -50.99 -25.02
N PRO A 227 23.18 -51.52 -23.85
CA PRO A 227 22.22 -50.95 -22.88
C PRO A 227 22.52 -51.18 -21.37
N ARG A 228 21.74 -50.45 -20.56
CA ARG A 228 21.05 -50.80 -19.28
C ARG A 228 21.79 -51.49 -18.13
N ARG A 229 21.68 -50.87 -16.95
CA ARG A 229 20.87 -51.41 -15.85
C ARG A 229 20.15 -50.29 -15.12
#